data_AF-A0A3N3DTP2-F1
#
_entry.id   AF-A0A3N3DTP2-F1
#
_cell.length_a   1.000
_cell.length_b   1.000
_cell.length_c   1.000
_cell.angle_alpha   90.00
_cell.angle_beta   90.00
_cell.angle_gamma   90.00
#
_symmetry.space_group_name_H-M   'P 1'
#
loop_
_entity.id
_entity.type
_entity.pdbx_description
1 polymer ?
#
loop_
_entity_poly.entity_id
_entity_poly.type
_entity_poly.pdbx_seq_one_letter_code
_entity_poly.pdbx_strand_id
1 'polypeptide(L)' 'MVIEFSVGKIIATPHEIVIKIIGDQMLTLQAQTDAVQLIGRGANVIAVNCSEAKWSIKLDNEQQLVQLSDQIGIAIQ' A
#
# COMPACT_ATOMS: atom_id res chain seq x y z
N MET A 1 -3.64 11.34 -0.92
CA MET A 1 -2.19 11.52 -1.10
C MET A 1 -1.68 10.65 -2.25
N VAL A 2 -0.59 11.05 -2.89
CA VAL A 2 0.16 10.19 -3.82
C VAL A 2 1.53 9.88 -3.20
N ILE A 3 1.90 8.60 -3.16
CA ILE A 3 3.20 8.13 -2.67
C ILE A 3 3.88 7.38 -3.81
N GLU A 4 5.02 7.86 -4.27
CA GLU A 4 5.81 7.23 -5.32
C GLU A 4 6.80 6.23 -4.72
N PHE A 5 7.01 5.13 -5.44
CA PHE A 5 7.98 4.09 -5.09
C PHE A 5 8.51 3.40 -6.35
N SER A 6 9.57 2.60 -6.22
CA SER A 6 10.38 2.10 -7.36
C SER A 6 9.59 1.40 -8.46
N VAL A 7 8.47 0.76 -8.14
CA VAL A 7 7.64 0.02 -9.11
C VAL A 7 6.32 0.72 -9.46
N GLY A 8 6.09 1.95 -8.97
CA GLY A 8 4.91 2.73 -9.35
C GLY A 8 4.47 3.77 -8.32
N LYS A 9 3.16 3.87 -8.10
CA LYS A 9 2.60 4.84 -7.15
C LYS A 9 1.36 4.33 -6.44
N ILE A 10 1.18 4.84 -5.22
CA ILE A 10 0.03 4.61 -4.37
C ILE A 10 -0.80 5.89 -4.34
N ILE A 11 -2.09 5.76 -4.60
CA ILE A 11 -3.08 6.81 -4.41
C ILE A 11 -3.89 6.39 -3.20
N ALA A 12 -3.72 7.13 -2.09
CA ALA A 12 -4.33 6.79 -0.81
C ALA A 12 -5.36 7.85 -0.40
N THR A 13 -6.50 7.37 0.08
CA THR A 13 -7.55 8.15 0.74
C THR A 13 -7.85 7.52 2.10
N PRO A 14 -8.60 8.19 2.99
CA PRO A 14 -9.04 7.57 4.23
C PRO A 14 -9.91 6.30 4.05
N HIS A 15 -10.41 6.02 2.85
CA HIS A 15 -11.32 4.90 2.59
C HIS A 15 -10.65 3.76 1.83
N GLU A 16 -9.76 4.07 0.88
CA GLU A 16 -9.14 3.07 0.02
C GLU A 16 -7.71 3.42 -0.38
N ILE A 17 -7.00 2.38 -0.82
CA ILE A 17 -5.71 2.51 -1.52
C ILE A 17 -5.84 1.97 -2.94
N VAL A 18 -5.24 2.69 -3.89
CA VAL A 18 -5.08 2.26 -5.28
C VAL A 18 -3.60 2.28 -5.62
N ILE A 19 -3.03 1.11 -5.89
CA ILE A 19 -1.62 0.94 -6.26
C ILE A 19 -1.55 0.70 -7.76
N LYS A 20 -0.87 1.59 -8.47
CA LYS A 20 -0.58 1.45 -9.90
C LYS A 20 0.86 1.02 -10.08
N ILE A 21 1.05 -0.22 -10.53
CA ILE A 21 2.37 -0.77 -10.86
C ILE A 21 2.68 -0.41 -12.31
N ILE A 22 3.88 0.12 -12.52
CA ILE A 22 4.39 0.53 -13.82
C ILE A 22 5.47 -0.46 -14.23
N GLY A 23 5.18 -1.22 -15.29
CA GLY A 23 6.10 -2.15 -15.94
C GLY A 23 5.63 -2.41 -17.37
N ASP A 24 6.13 -3.48 -17.99
CA ASP A 24 5.72 -3.87 -19.36
C ASP A 24 4.20 -4.08 -19.47
N GLN A 25 3.58 -4.49 -18.36
CA GLN A 25 2.13 -4.50 -18.18
C GLN A 25 1.75 -3.60 -17.02
N MET A 26 0.70 -2.80 -17.20
CA MET A 26 0.14 -1.98 -16.13
C MET A 26 -0.79 -2.83 -15.26
N LEU A 27 -0.50 -2.89 -13.96
CA LEU A 27 -1.36 -3.55 -12.98
C LEU A 27 -1.93 -2.50 -12.02
N THR A 28 -3.20 -2.65 -11.68
CA THR A 28 -3.86 -1.85 -10.64
C THR A 28 -4.35 -2.78 -9.54
N LEU A 29 -3.87 -2.55 -8.32
CA LEU A 29 -4.36 -3.21 -7.11
C LEU A 29 -5.18 -2.19 -6.32
N GLN A 30 -6.38 -2.57 -5.89
CA GLN A 30 -7.25 -1.72 -5.10
C GLN A 30 -7.74 -2.48 -3.88
N ALA A 31 -7.82 -1.80 -2.74
CA ALA A 31 -8.37 -2.34 -1.52
C ALA A 31 -9.00 -1.24 -0.66
N GLN A 32 -10.04 -1.61 0.07
CA GLN A 32 -10.57 -0.81 1.17
C GLN A 32 -9.55 -0.82 2.32
N THR A 33 -9.47 0.30 3.03
CA THR A 33 -8.52 0.49 4.14
C THR A 33 -8.73 -0.52 5.27
N ASP A 34 -9.96 -0.94 5.54
CA ASP A 34 -10.27 -1.97 6.54
C ASP A 34 -9.64 -3.35 6.24
N ALA A 35 -9.29 -3.63 4.98
CA ALA A 35 -8.61 -4.84 4.56
C ALA A 35 -7.07 -4.71 4.49
N VAL A 36 -6.52 -3.51 4.76
CA VAL A 36 -5.10 -3.20 4.65
C VAL A 36 -4.37 -3.41 5.98
N GLN A 37 -3.20 -4.03 5.90
CA GLN A 37 -2.24 -4.13 6.99
C GLN A 37 -0.90 -3.54 6.55
N LEU A 38 -0.31 -2.71 7.41
CA LEU A 38 1.01 -2.12 7.21
C LEU A 38 2.02 -2.85 8.09
N ILE A 39 3.04 -3.46 7.48
CA ILE A 39 4.05 -4.28 8.18
C ILE A 39 5.40 -3.56 8.12
N GLY A 40 5.87 -3.10 9.28
CA GLY A 40 7.10 -2.32 9.43
C GLY A 40 8.35 -3.16 9.73
N ARG A 41 9.28 -2.59 10.51
CA ARG A 41 10.50 -3.24 11.03
C ARG A 41 11.45 -3.78 9.96
N GLY A 42 11.65 -3.00 8.89
CA GLY A 42 12.54 -3.34 7.78
C GLY A 42 11.90 -4.20 6.69
N ALA A 43 10.65 -4.66 6.87
CA ALA A 43 9.89 -5.30 5.79
C ALA A 43 9.34 -4.27 4.80
N ASN A 44 8.73 -3.18 5.32
CA ASN A 44 8.07 -2.12 4.56
C ASN A 44 7.01 -2.66 3.59
N VAL A 45 6.08 -3.48 4.10
CA VAL A 45 5.11 -4.19 3.26
C VAL A 45 3.69 -3.69 3.51
N ILE A 46 2.95 -3.47 2.44
CA ILE A 46 1.49 -3.39 2.45
C ILE A 46 0.97 -4.80 2.19
N ALA A 47 0.13 -5.31 3.09
CA ALA A 47 -0.58 -6.56 2.89
C ALA A 47 -2.08 -6.30 2.84
N VAL A 48 -2.77 -6.96 1.92
CA VAL A 48 -4.23 -6.96 1.85
C VAL A 48 -4.71 -8.38 1.98
N ASN A 49 -5.67 -8.59 2.87
CA ASN A 49 -6.26 -9.89 3.14
C ASN A 49 -7.78 -9.75 3.26
N CYS A 50 -8.48 -9.87 2.13
CA CYS A 50 -9.93 -10.00 2.09
C CYS A 50 -10.33 -11.35 1.47
N SER A 51 -11.63 -11.66 1.51
CA SER A 51 -12.16 -12.93 1.00
C SER A 51 -11.93 -13.12 -0.50
N GLU A 52 -11.95 -12.03 -1.26
CA GLU A 52 -11.88 -12.01 -2.72
C GLU A 52 -10.45 -11.89 -3.25
N ALA A 53 -9.53 -11.34 -2.46
CA ALA A 53 -8.16 -11.11 -2.88
C ALA A 53 -7.17 -11.07 -1.70
N LYS A 54 -6.00 -11.69 -1.92
CA LYS A 54 -4.86 -11.61 -1.03
C LYS A 54 -3.62 -11.25 -1.82
N TRP A 55 -2.99 -10.15 -1.45
CA TRP A 55 -1.77 -9.68 -2.09
C TRP A 55 -0.91 -8.90 -1.11
N SER A 56 0.37 -8.77 -1.43
CA SER A 56 1.28 -7.94 -0.67
C SER A 56 2.25 -7.25 -1.62
N ILE A 57 2.63 -6.02 -1.31
CA ILE A 57 3.64 -5.28 -2.06
C ILE A 57 4.63 -4.61 -1.10
N LYS A 58 5.91 -4.72 -1.45
CA LYS A 58 6.99 -4.08 -0.71
C LYS A 58 7.18 -2.65 -1.20
N LEU A 59 7.37 -1.73 -0.25
CA LEU A 59 7.76 -0.35 -0.45
C LEU A 59 9.29 -0.22 -0.35
N ASP A 60 9.81 0.89 -0.86
CA ASP A 60 11.26 1.11 -0.91
C ASP A 60 11.83 1.38 0.48
N ASN A 61 11.08 2.10 1.31
CA ASN A 61 11.54 2.56 2.61
C ASN A 61 10.40 2.75 3.62
N GLU A 62 10.79 2.93 4.88
CA GLU A 62 9.88 3.11 6.00
C GLU A 62 9.10 4.44 5.92
N GLN A 63 9.69 5.48 5.34
CA GLN A 63 9.05 6.79 5.21
C GLN A 63 7.77 6.71 4.36
N GLN A 64 7.79 5.94 3.26
CA GLN A 64 6.58 5.69 2.45
C GLN A 64 5.50 4.97 3.26
N LEU A 65 5.89 4.03 4.14
CA LEU A 65 4.96 3.30 5.00
C LEU A 65 4.32 4.22 6.05
N VAL A 66 5.12 5.10 6.66
CA VAL A 66 4.66 6.11 7.62
C VAL A 66 3.70 7.11 6.98
N GLN A 67 4.06 7.64 5.80
CA GLN A 67 3.17 8.53 5.05
C GLN A 67 1.82 7.87 4.72
N LEU A 68 1.85 6.58 4.37
CA LEU A 68 0.65 5.83 4.09
C LEU A 68 -0.20 5.66 5.36
N SER A 69 0.42 5.24 6.47
CA SER A 69 -0.20 5.12 7.80
C SER A 69 -0.91 6.41 8.21
N ASP A 70 -0.22 7.55 8.12
CA ASP A 70 -0.78 8.86 8.47
C ASP A 70 -1.98 9.24 7.61
N GLN A 71 -1.96 8.86 6.33
CA GLN A 71 -3.02 9.17 5.38
C GLN A 71 -4.27 8.30 5.55
N ILE A 72 -4.11 7.01 5.90
CA ILE A 72 -5.22 6.04 5.97
C ILE A 72 -5.67 5.73 7.40
N GLY A 73 -4.94 6.20 8.41
CA GLY A 73 -5.28 6.02 9.82
C GLY A 73 -5.07 4.59 10.34
N ILE A 74 -4.23 3.79 9.68
CA ILE A 74 -3.93 2.40 10.06
C ILE A 74 -2.54 2.34 10.69
N ALA A 75 -2.44 1.77 11.89
CA ALA A 75 -1.16 1.60 12.57
C ALA A 75 -0.25 0.58 11.86
N ILE A 76 1.06 0.88 11.88
CA ILE A 76 2.10 -0.02 11.41
C ILE A 76 2.38 -1.10 12.47
N GLN A 77 2.46 -2.36 12.04
CA GLN A 77 2.77 -3.54 12.88
C GLN A 77 4.26 -3.88 12.90
#